data_AF-A0A7J2X071-F1
#
_entry.id   AF-A0A7J2X071-F1
#
_cell.length_a   1.000
_cell.length_b   1.000
_cell.length_c   1.000
_cell.angle_alpha   90.00
_cell.angle_beta   90.00
_cell.angle_gamma   90.00
#
_symmetry.space_group_name_H-M   'P 1'
#
loop_
_entity.id
_entity.type
_entity.pdbx_description
1 polymer ?
#
loop_
_entity_poly.entity_id
_entity_poly.type
_entity_poly.pdbx_seq_one_letter_code
_entity_poly.pdbx_strand_id
1 'polypeptide(L)'
;MKIYYSRWIGSYSTEMDNRILGYIIDRFNLSRDDVLDPSRYRHGEHKMEYYLSKVDDADILVYYELAPGIISAGVAKEIRHALRKGK
;
A
#
# COMPACT_ATOMS: atom_id res chain seq x y z
N MET A 1 -4.03 12.42 -8.02
CA MET A 1 -4.53 11.52 -6.95
C MET A 1 -3.48 10.46 -6.74
N LYS A 2 -3.03 10.22 -5.51
CA LYS A 2 -2.04 9.21 -5.17
C LYS A 2 -2.67 8.12 -4.32
N ILE A 3 -2.43 6.87 -4.68
CA ILE A 3 -2.89 5.71 -3.89
C ILE A 3 -1.68 5.04 -3.24
N TYR A 4 -1.75 4.83 -1.94
CA TYR A 4 -0.83 3.94 -1.24
C TYR A 4 -1.39 2.52 -1.24
N TYR A 5 -0.67 1.57 -1.84
CA TYR A 5 -1.09 0.17 -1.91
C TYR A 5 -0.41 -0.68 -0.83
N SER A 6 -1.09 -0.79 0.31
CA SER A 6 -0.64 -1.50 1.51
C SER A 6 -0.92 -3.00 1.41
N ARG A 7 0.11 -3.82 1.60
CA ARG A 7 -0.01 -5.29 1.59
C ARG A 7 1.15 -5.94 2.33
N TRP A 8 1.01 -7.22 2.64
CA TRP A 8 2.05 -7.97 3.31
C TRP A 8 3.32 -8.04 2.44
N ILE A 9 4.49 -7.78 3.04
CA ILE A 9 5.78 -7.77 2.32
C ILE A 9 6.08 -9.08 1.57
N GLY A 10 5.61 -10.22 2.09
CA GLY A 10 5.79 -11.51 1.45
C GLY A 10 4.98 -11.70 0.16
N SER A 11 3.99 -10.83 -0.12
CA SER A 11 3.21 -10.90 -1.37
C SER A 11 3.77 -10.03 -2.49
N TYR A 12 4.80 -9.23 -2.24
CA TYR A 12 5.33 -8.29 -3.23
C TYR A 12 5.81 -9.00 -4.49
N SER A 13 5.49 -8.42 -5.65
CA SER A 13 5.93 -8.88 -6.97
C SER A 13 5.44 -10.27 -7.37
N THR A 14 4.50 -10.86 -6.62
CA THR A 14 3.80 -12.08 -7.03
C THR A 14 2.86 -11.80 -8.21
N GLU A 15 2.45 -12.83 -8.95
CA GLU A 15 1.49 -12.66 -10.05
C GLU A 15 0.17 -12.05 -9.57
N MET A 16 -0.34 -12.51 -8.43
CA MET A 16 -1.55 -11.97 -7.82
C MET A 16 -1.37 -10.49 -7.46
N ASP A 17 -0.21 -10.13 -6.90
CA ASP A 17 0.10 -8.74 -6.55
C ASP A 17 0.08 -7.81 -7.76
N ASN A 18 0.71 -8.23 -8.86
CA ASN A 18 0.73 -7.47 -10.11
C ASN A 18 -0.68 -7.35 -10.72
N ARG A 19 -1.51 -8.39 -10.62
CA ARG A 19 -2.92 -8.34 -11.06
C ARG A 19 -3.72 -7.33 -10.26
N ILE A 20 -3.64 -7.38 -8.92
CA ILE A 20 -4.37 -6.43 -8.04
C ILE A 20 -3.92 -5.00 -8.30
N LEU A 21 -2.62 -4.79 -8.43
CA LEU A 21 -2.07 -3.50 -8.79
C LEU A 21 -2.63 -2.99 -10.13
N GLY A 22 -2.70 -3.85 -11.16
CA GLY A 22 -3.34 -3.53 -12.43
C GLY A 22 -4.81 -3.11 -12.25
N TYR A 23 -5.58 -3.87 -11.46
CA TYR A 23 -6.95 -3.51 -11.14
C TYR A 23 -7.07 -2.14 -10.44
N ILE A 24 -6.18 -1.81 -9.50
CA ILE A 24 -6.17 -0.49 -8.85
C ILE A 24 -5.91 0.60 -9.89
N ILE A 25 -4.90 0.41 -10.74
CA ILE A 25 -4.55 1.37 -11.80
C ILE A 25 -5.73 1.61 -12.73
N ASP A 26 -6.36 0.55 -13.24
CA ASP A 26 -7.49 0.63 -14.17
C ASP A 26 -8.73 1.24 -13.49
N ARG A 27 -9.06 0.79 -12.28
CA ARG A 27 -10.28 1.20 -11.56
C ARG A 27 -10.30 2.70 -11.25
N PHE A 28 -9.14 3.25 -10.94
CA PHE A 28 -8.95 4.65 -10.57
C PHE A 28 -8.40 5.51 -11.72
N ASN A 29 -8.25 4.95 -12.93
CA ASN A 29 -7.69 5.61 -14.11
C ASN A 29 -6.36 6.32 -13.82
N LEU A 30 -5.43 5.56 -13.22
CA LEU A 30 -4.12 6.04 -12.76
C LEU A 30 -3.01 5.63 -13.73
N SER A 31 -1.83 6.23 -13.55
CA SER A 31 -0.58 5.69 -14.04
C SER A 31 0.13 4.87 -12.94
N ARG A 32 1.17 4.12 -13.32
CA ARG A 32 1.97 3.35 -12.35
C ARG A 32 2.65 4.24 -11.30
N ASP A 33 2.95 5.50 -11.63
CA ASP A 33 3.64 6.44 -10.74
C ASP A 33 2.70 7.16 -9.78
N ASP A 34 1.39 7.09 -10.01
CA ASP A 34 0.38 7.54 -9.06
C ASP A 34 0.18 6.54 -7.90
N VAL A 35 0.68 5.32 -8.04
CA VAL A 35 0.63 4.29 -7.00
C VAL A 35 1.94 4.30 -6.21
N LEU A 36 1.84 4.77 -4.96
CA LEU A 36 2.90 4.68 -3.96
C LEU A 36 3.03 3.22 -3.51
N ASP A 37 3.96 2.51 -4.13
CA ASP A 37 4.14 1.06 -3.96
C ASP A 37 5.31 0.73 -3.01
N PRO A 38 5.02 0.15 -1.82
CA PRO A 38 6.03 -0.28 -0.86
C PRO A 38 7.10 -1.23 -1.39
N SER A 39 6.79 -2.04 -2.41
CA SER A 39 7.73 -2.98 -3.02
C SER A 39 8.89 -2.30 -3.78
N ARG A 40 8.70 -1.03 -4.18
CA ARG A 40 9.71 -0.25 -4.89
C ARG A 40 10.69 0.45 -3.94
N TYR A 41 10.44 0.43 -2.63
CA TYR A 41 11.29 1.12 -1.65
C TYR A 41 12.49 0.24 -1.28
N ARG A 42 13.70 0.78 -1.43
CA ARG A 42 14.96 0.06 -1.16
C ARG A 42 15.00 -0.41 0.30
N HIS A 43 15.42 -1.66 0.49
CA HIS A 43 15.50 -2.38 1.78
C HIS A 43 16.42 -1.75 2.85
N GLY A 44 16.99 -0.56 2.63
CA GLY A 44 17.86 0.13 3.58
C GLY A 44 17.12 0.93 4.67
N GLU A 45 15.83 1.23 4.47
CA GLU A 45 15.03 2.07 5.37
C GLU A 45 13.70 1.41 5.76
N HIS A 46 13.72 0.14 6.17
CA HIS A 46 12.56 -0.60 6.68
C HIS A 46 12.04 -0.09 8.05
N LYS A 47 12.14 1.21 8.29
CA LYS A 47 11.55 1.86 9.44
C LYS A 47 10.08 2.12 9.13
N MET A 48 9.20 1.71 10.03
CA MET A 48 7.76 1.89 9.87
C MET A 48 7.42 3.35 9.56
N GLU A 49 8.15 4.29 10.16
CA GLU A 49 8.04 5.73 9.97
C GLU A 49 8.17 6.15 8.51
N TYR A 50 9.04 5.50 7.73
CA TYR A 50 9.19 5.78 6.30
C TYR A 50 7.91 5.41 5.55
N TYR A 51 7.37 4.21 5.76
CA TYR A 51 6.12 3.78 5.13
C TYR A 51 4.96 4.68 5.56
N LEU A 52 4.89 5.08 6.83
CA LEU A 52 3.88 6.04 7.31
C LEU A 52 4.01 7.42 6.64
N SER A 53 5.22 7.88 6.33
CA SER A 53 5.41 9.12 5.56
C SER A 53 4.88 9.00 4.13
N LYS A 54 4.97 7.80 3.52
CA LYS A 54 4.39 7.52 2.21
C LYS A 54 2.87 7.42 2.26
N VAL A 55 2.31 6.93 3.37
CA VAL A 55 0.88 7.03 3.65
C VAL A 55 0.47 8.49 3.78
N ASP A 56 1.27 9.36 4.41
CA ASP A 56 1.02 10.80 4.49
C ASP A 56 1.02 11.49 3.11
N ASP A 57 1.82 11.01 2.15
CA ASP A 57 1.89 11.51 0.76
C ASP A 57 0.70 11.06 -0.12
N ALA A 58 -0.10 10.08 0.31
CA ALA A 58 -1.21 9.52 -0.48
C ALA A 58 -2.53 10.24 -0.21
N ASP A 59 -3.44 10.24 -1.18
CA ASP A 59 -4.82 10.69 -0.99
C ASP A 59 -5.70 9.56 -0.41
N ILE A 60 -5.45 8.32 -0.85
CA ILE A 60 -6.21 7.13 -0.47
C ILE A 60 -5.24 6.01 -0.10
N LEU A 61 -5.60 5.20 0.91
CA LEU A 61 -4.94 3.93 1.19
C LEU A 61 -5.84 2.78 0.72
N VAL A 62 -5.30 1.92 -0.15
CA VAL A 62 -5.90 0.64 -0.50
C VAL A 62 -5.11 -0.46 0.17
N TYR A 63 -5.77 -1.40 0.83
CA TYR A 63 -5.11 -2.52 1.48
C TYR A 63 -5.57 -3.88 0.94
N TYR A 64 -4.69 -4.87 1.02
CA TYR A 64 -4.98 -6.26 0.69
C TYR A 64 -5.00 -7.14 1.95
N GLU A 65 -6.05 -7.95 2.08
CA GLU A 65 -6.19 -8.94 3.15
C GLU A 65 -5.54 -10.26 2.78
N LEU A 66 -4.86 -10.90 3.73
CA LEU A 66 -4.27 -12.24 3.56
C LEU A 66 -5.34 -13.33 3.52
N ALA A 67 -6.42 -13.11 4.27
CA ALA A 67 -7.64 -13.90 4.33
C ALA A 67 -8.75 -12.97 4.89
N PRO A 68 -10.04 -13.32 4.80
CA PRO A 68 -11.11 -12.44 5.27
C PRO A 68 -10.90 -11.93 6.70
N GLY A 69 -10.74 -10.62 6.85
CA GLY A 69 -10.48 -9.95 8.13
C GLY A 69 -9.06 -10.12 8.70
N ILE A 70 -8.14 -10.72 7.95
CA ILE A 70 -6.74 -10.94 8.38
C ILE A 70 -5.81 -10.04 7.56
N ILE A 71 -5.10 -9.15 8.25
CA ILE A 71 -4.07 -8.27 7.68
C ILE A 71 -2.76 -8.43 8.43
N SER A 72 -1.64 -8.11 7.78
CA SER A 72 -0.33 -8.12 8.45
C SER A 72 -0.20 -6.98 9.47
N ALA A 73 0.70 -7.15 10.45
CA ALA A 73 0.94 -6.11 11.46
C ALA A 73 1.42 -4.77 10.88
N GLY A 74 2.16 -4.79 9.76
CA GLY A 74 2.57 -3.58 9.05
C GLY A 74 1.38 -2.85 8.43
N VAL A 75 0.56 -3.58 7.68
CA VAL A 75 -0.69 -3.09 7.08
C VAL A 75 -1.63 -2.49 8.14
N ALA A 76 -1.78 -3.16 9.29
CA ALA A 76 -2.61 -2.65 10.39
C ALA A 76 -2.11 -1.30 10.95
N LYS A 77 -0.78 -1.10 11.01
CA LYS A 77 -0.19 0.19 11.42
C LYS A 77 -0.46 1.28 10.39
N GLU A 78 -0.34 0.95 9.11
CA GLU A 78 -0.58 1.87 7.99
C GLU A 78 -2.05 2.31 7.94
N ILE A 79 -3.00 1.37 8.06
CA ILE A 79 -4.44 1.65 8.14
C ILE A 79 -4.75 2.55 9.34
N ARG A 80 -4.24 2.20 10.54
CA ARG A 80 -4.48 3.01 11.74
C ARG A 80 -3.95 4.43 11.58
N HIS A 81 -2.82 4.59 10.90
CA HIS A 81 -2.25 5.90 10.61
C HIS A 81 -3.08 6.68 9.58
N ALA A 82 -3.51 6.04 8.49
CA ALA A 82 -4.38 6.63 7.48
C ALA A 82 -5.70 7.15 8.08
N LEU A 83 -6.36 6.34 8.92
CA LEU A 83 -7.60 6.73 9.61
C LEU A 83 -7.41 7.97 10.49
N ARG A 84 -6.26 8.10 11.19
CA ARG A 84 -5.95 9.31 11.99
C ARG A 84 -5.76 10.56 11.14
N LYS A 85 -5.43 10.39 9.85
CA LYS A 85 -5.25 11.47 8.88
C LYS A 85 -6.52 11.77 8.08
N GLY A 86 -7.61 11.05 8.33
CA GLY A 86 -8.87 11.20 7.59
C GLY A 86 -8.80 10.65 6.16
N LYS A 87 -7.98 9.62 5.94
CA LYS A 87 -7.85 8.90 4.66
C LYS A 87 -8.55 7.56 4.71
#